data_AF-A0A6N6LFV6-F1
#
_entry.id   AF-A0A6N6LFV6-F1
#
_cell.length_a   1.000
_cell.length_b   1.000
_cell.length_c   1.000
_cell.angle_alpha   90.00
_cell.angle_beta   90.00
_cell.angle_gamma   90.00
#
_symmetry.space_group_name_H-M   'P 1'
#
loop_
_entity.id
_entity.type
_entity.pdbx_description
1 polymer ?
#
loop_
_entity_poly.entity_id
_entity_poly.type
_entity_poly.pdbx_seq_one_letter_code
_entity_poly.pdbx_strand_id
1 'polypeptide(L)'
;MAANPRVMFPDTRGTPLSVVGTEVTVLSADRADLKITLQRGEEGTGPPPHHHDWDEAFYVTRGQVNFAFGGTLTNCPAGTLVHVPAGTVHAFSYGPGGGEMLEMTGPRSQAVTMFAALDKLATAGEPKPEQLVATAAAHGVVLTL
;
A
#
# COMPACT_ATOMS: atom_id res chain seq x y z
N MET A 1 -9.01 8.98 27.20
CA MET A 1 -9.90 10.01 26.60
C MET A 1 -10.55 9.40 25.38
N ALA A 2 -11.83 9.67 25.14
CA ALA A 2 -12.49 9.22 23.91
C ALA A 2 -11.82 9.88 22.70
N ALA A 3 -11.65 9.15 21.60
CA ALA A 3 -11.13 9.72 20.37
C ALA A 3 -12.13 10.72 19.79
N ASN A 4 -11.67 11.90 19.39
CA ASN A 4 -12.50 12.89 18.72
C ASN A 4 -12.73 12.48 17.25
N PRO A 5 -13.92 12.74 16.67
CA PRO A 5 -14.12 12.62 15.24
C PRO A 5 -13.11 13.48 14.47
N ARG A 6 -12.56 12.95 13.38
CA ARG A 6 -11.66 13.67 12.47
C ARG A 6 -12.26 13.73 11.08
N VAL A 7 -12.18 14.92 10.47
CA VAL A 7 -12.45 15.14 9.04
C VAL A 7 -11.14 15.55 8.39
N MET A 8 -10.80 14.96 7.25
CA MET A 8 -9.61 15.29 6.47
C MET A 8 -10.05 15.65 5.05
N PHE A 9 -9.84 16.90 4.66
CA PHE A 9 -10.10 17.37 3.31
C PHE A 9 -8.88 17.11 2.41
N PRO A 10 -9.06 16.96 1.08
CA PRO A 10 -7.96 16.70 0.15
C PRO A 10 -6.77 17.65 0.25
N ASP A 11 -7.03 18.94 0.45
CA ASP A 11 -6.04 20.01 0.61
C ASP A 11 -5.35 20.05 1.98
N THR A 12 -5.85 19.27 2.95
CA THR A 12 -5.29 19.15 4.31
C THR A 12 -4.47 17.87 4.51
N ARG A 13 -4.31 17.05 3.47
CA ARG A 13 -3.54 15.80 3.54
C ARG A 13 -2.05 16.11 3.68
N GLY A 14 -1.33 15.22 4.36
CA GLY A 14 0.14 15.26 4.36
C GLY A 14 0.71 14.96 2.97
N THR A 15 1.98 15.31 2.77
CA THR A 15 2.71 14.96 1.54
C THR A 15 2.68 13.45 1.32
N PRO A 16 2.39 12.97 0.10
CA PRO A 16 2.47 11.55 -0.22
C PRO A 16 3.90 11.02 0.00
N LEU A 17 3.99 9.82 0.55
CA LEU A 17 5.22 9.04 0.67
C LEU A 17 5.56 8.43 -0.70
N SER A 18 6.84 8.42 -1.07
CA SER A 18 7.33 7.74 -2.26
C SER A 18 7.72 6.29 -1.94
N VAL A 19 6.92 5.34 -2.43
CA VAL A 19 7.05 3.91 -2.12
C VAL A 19 7.16 3.11 -3.43
N VAL A 20 8.39 2.87 -3.88
CA VAL A 20 8.69 2.00 -5.05
C VAL A 20 7.80 2.32 -6.27
N GLY A 21 7.76 3.60 -6.68
CA GLY A 21 6.96 4.05 -7.82
C GLY A 21 5.45 4.19 -7.55
N THR A 22 5.04 4.11 -6.29
CA THR A 22 3.68 4.40 -5.80
C THR A 22 3.72 5.59 -4.85
N GLU A 23 2.81 6.54 -5.03
CA GLU A 23 2.55 7.61 -4.08
C GLU A 23 1.55 7.11 -3.01
N VAL A 24 1.94 7.18 -1.74
CA VAL A 24 1.11 6.71 -0.62
C VAL A 24 0.79 7.87 0.32
N THR A 25 -0.46 8.32 0.35
CA THR A 25 -0.93 9.33 1.30
C THR A 25 -1.55 8.66 2.53
N VAL A 26 -1.00 8.91 3.71
CA VAL A 26 -1.56 8.36 4.97
C VAL A 26 -2.80 9.15 5.39
N LEU A 27 -3.97 8.52 5.38
CA LEU A 27 -5.24 9.14 5.79
C LEU A 27 -5.59 8.83 7.25
N SER A 28 -5.19 7.66 7.74
CA SER A 28 -5.30 7.28 9.16
C SER A 28 -4.20 6.29 9.56
N ALA A 29 -3.50 6.60 10.64
CA ALA A 29 -2.47 5.74 11.25
C ALA A 29 -2.33 5.94 12.77
N ASP A 30 -2.99 6.96 13.31
CA ASP A 30 -3.11 7.28 14.73
C ASP A 30 -4.15 6.39 15.46
N ARG A 31 -4.89 5.60 14.68
CA ARG A 31 -5.88 4.66 15.18
C ARG A 31 -5.31 3.26 15.20
N ALA A 32 -5.34 2.65 16.39
CA ALA A 32 -4.81 1.31 16.59
C ALA A 32 -5.66 0.23 15.91
N ASP A 33 -6.93 0.50 15.64
CA ASP A 33 -7.93 -0.43 15.12
C ASP A 33 -8.04 -0.44 13.60
N LEU A 34 -7.75 0.69 12.95
CA LEU A 34 -7.91 0.85 11.51
C LEU A 34 -6.86 1.83 10.97
N LYS A 35 -6.14 1.40 9.94
CA LYS A 35 -5.21 2.25 9.19
C LYS A 35 -5.72 2.36 7.76
N ILE A 36 -5.61 3.56 7.19
CA ILE A 36 -6.10 3.84 5.83
C ILE A 36 -5.04 4.65 5.08
N THR A 37 -4.68 4.18 3.90
CA THR A 37 -3.85 4.95 2.96
C THR A 37 -4.57 5.13 1.63
N LEU A 38 -4.26 6.22 0.93
CA LEU A 38 -4.64 6.44 -0.47
C LEU A 38 -3.40 6.21 -1.31
N GLN A 39 -3.45 5.21 -2.18
CA GLN A 39 -2.34 4.85 -3.06
C GLN A 39 -2.65 5.27 -4.50
N ARG A 40 -1.63 5.81 -5.18
CA ARG A 40 -1.67 6.19 -6.59
C ARG A 40 -0.40 5.73 -7.27
N GLY A 41 -0.53 5.29 -8.52
CA GLY A 41 0.65 4.97 -9.32
C GLY A 41 0.37 5.07 -10.80
N GLU A 42 1.47 5.20 -11.53
CA GLU A 42 1.51 5.19 -12.98
C GLU A 42 1.33 3.77 -13.53
N GLU A 43 0.99 3.68 -14.81
CA GLU A 43 0.84 2.40 -15.50
C GLU A 43 2.05 1.48 -15.29
N GLY A 44 1.77 0.24 -14.89
CA GLY A 44 2.77 -0.79 -14.68
C GLY A 44 3.51 -0.73 -13.34
N THR A 45 3.33 0.31 -12.52
CA THR A 45 3.95 0.37 -11.18
C THR A 45 3.15 -0.43 -10.16
N GLY A 46 3.83 -0.88 -9.10
CA GLY A 46 3.23 -1.65 -8.00
C GLY A 46 4.25 -2.60 -7.36
N PRO A 47 3.94 -3.17 -6.18
CA PRO A 47 4.86 -4.04 -5.48
C PRO A 47 4.98 -5.41 -6.18
N PRO A 48 6.17 -6.03 -6.14
CA PRO A 48 6.33 -7.41 -6.57
C PRO A 48 5.57 -8.37 -5.63
N PRO A 49 5.44 -9.66 -6.01
CA PRO A 49 4.85 -10.68 -5.14
C PRO A 49 5.43 -10.69 -3.72
N HIS A 50 4.56 -10.60 -2.72
CA HIS A 50 4.93 -10.56 -1.30
C HIS A 50 3.80 -11.09 -0.40
N HIS A 51 4.12 -11.31 0.88
CA HIS A 51 3.12 -11.64 1.91
C HIS A 51 3.51 -11.05 3.27
N HIS A 52 2.53 -11.03 4.18
CA HIS A 52 2.65 -10.55 5.55
C HIS A 52 1.61 -11.20 6.47
N ASP A 53 1.70 -11.00 7.78
CA ASP A 53 0.86 -11.67 8.79
C ASP A 53 -0.42 -10.88 9.19
N TRP A 54 -0.75 -9.80 8.49
CA TRP A 54 -2.00 -9.06 8.62
C TRP A 54 -2.92 -9.20 7.39
N ASP A 55 -4.21 -8.94 7.60
CA ASP A 55 -5.18 -8.83 6.51
C ASP A 55 -5.13 -7.43 5.90
N GLU A 56 -5.38 -7.35 4.60
CA GLU A 56 -5.40 -6.11 3.84
C GLU A 56 -6.61 -6.08 2.90
N ALA A 57 -7.23 -4.91 2.77
CA ALA A 57 -8.30 -4.68 1.82
C ALA A 57 -7.97 -3.48 0.93
N PHE A 58 -8.26 -3.61 -0.35
CA PHE A 58 -8.12 -2.55 -1.34
C PHE A 58 -9.46 -2.21 -1.96
N TYR A 59 -9.74 -0.92 -2.14
CA TYR A 59 -10.90 -0.45 -2.89
C TYR A 59 -10.46 0.50 -3.99
N VAL A 60 -10.63 0.09 -5.25
CA VAL A 60 -10.20 0.87 -6.41
C VAL A 60 -11.13 2.07 -6.59
N THR A 61 -10.60 3.29 -6.54
CA THR A 61 -11.38 4.53 -6.65
C THR A 61 -11.29 5.16 -8.03
N ARG A 62 -10.19 4.96 -8.76
CA ARG A 62 -9.99 5.47 -10.12
C ARG A 62 -9.12 4.52 -10.95
N GLY A 63 -9.42 4.44 -12.24
CA GLY A 63 -8.65 3.62 -13.19
C GLY A 63 -8.89 2.12 -12.99
N GLN A 64 -7.82 1.35 -13.14
CA GLN A 64 -7.81 -0.10 -12.97
C GLN A 64 -6.54 -0.51 -12.24
N VAL A 65 -6.64 -1.52 -11.37
CA VAL A 65 -5.50 -2.18 -10.72
C VAL A 65 -5.58 -3.67 -11.05
N ASN A 66 -4.48 -4.26 -11.47
CA ASN A 66 -4.40 -5.69 -11.74
C ASN A 66 -3.82 -6.37 -10.50
N PHE A 67 -4.61 -7.17 -9.80
CA PHE A 67 -4.16 -7.94 -8.65
C PHE A 67 -3.73 -9.34 -9.06
N ALA A 68 -2.63 -9.83 -8.51
CA ALA A 68 -2.15 -11.19 -8.72
C ALA A 68 -2.16 -12.00 -7.42
N PHE A 69 -2.78 -13.18 -7.46
CA PHE A 69 -2.82 -14.14 -6.35
C PHE A 69 -2.45 -15.52 -6.86
N GLY A 70 -1.42 -16.16 -6.29
CA GLY A 70 -1.03 -17.52 -6.68
C GLY A 70 -0.86 -17.73 -8.19
N GLY A 71 -0.35 -16.71 -8.90
CA GLY A 71 -0.16 -16.73 -10.36
C GLY A 71 -1.39 -16.36 -11.21
N THR A 72 -2.55 -16.11 -10.60
CA THR A 72 -3.75 -15.64 -11.31
C THR A 72 -3.82 -14.12 -11.28
N LEU A 73 -3.91 -13.49 -12.45
CA LEU A 73 -4.10 -12.05 -12.60
C LEU A 73 -5.58 -11.72 -12.73
N THR A 74 -6.06 -10.76 -11.94
CA THR A 74 -7.43 -10.26 -11.94
C THR A 74 -7.43 -8.76 -12.19
N ASN A 75 -8.16 -8.32 -13.22
CA ASN A 75 -8.33 -6.90 -13.53
C ASN A 75 -9.43 -6.32 -12.65
N CYS A 76 -9.10 -5.32 -11.83
CA CYS A 76 -10.02 -4.70 -10.87
C CYS A 76 -10.24 -3.22 -11.25
N PRO A 77 -11.33 -2.89 -11.98
CA PRO A 77 -11.66 -1.49 -12.29
C PRO A 77 -12.16 -0.74 -11.05
N ALA A 78 -12.29 0.59 -11.15
CA ALA A 78 -12.91 1.42 -10.12
C ALA A 78 -14.26 0.86 -9.63
N GLY A 79 -14.47 0.87 -8.31
CA GLY A 79 -15.62 0.25 -7.64
C GLY A 79 -15.37 -1.20 -7.17
N THR A 80 -14.19 -1.77 -7.44
CA THR A 80 -13.85 -3.13 -7.01
C THR A 80 -13.24 -3.13 -5.61
N LEU A 81 -13.77 -4.00 -4.74
CA LEU A 81 -13.15 -4.38 -3.48
C LEU A 81 -12.31 -5.65 -3.68
N VAL A 82 -11.11 -5.65 -3.13
CA VAL A 82 -10.22 -6.81 -3.06
C VAL A 82 -9.87 -7.03 -1.60
N HIS A 83 -10.01 -8.25 -1.10
CA HIS A 83 -9.64 -8.62 0.25
C HIS A 83 -8.55 -9.68 0.22
N VAL A 84 -7.48 -9.45 0.96
CA VAL A 84 -6.26 -10.26 0.99
C VAL A 84 -6.06 -10.75 2.43
N PRO A 85 -6.38 -12.02 2.71
CA PRO A 85 -6.11 -12.60 4.01
C PRO A 85 -4.61 -12.69 4.32
N ALA A 86 -4.26 -12.58 5.61
CA ALA A 86 -2.91 -12.77 6.11
C ALA A 86 -2.27 -14.07 5.57
N GLY A 87 -0.98 -13.99 5.22
CA GLY A 87 -0.20 -15.08 4.64
C GLY A 87 -0.44 -15.32 3.15
N THR A 88 -1.39 -14.62 2.51
CA THR A 88 -1.61 -14.73 1.07
C THR A 88 -0.49 -14.02 0.30
N VAL A 89 0.20 -14.75 -0.57
CA VAL A 89 1.13 -14.14 -1.53
C VAL A 89 0.32 -13.37 -2.57
N HIS A 90 0.58 -12.08 -2.66
CA HIS A 90 -0.11 -11.18 -3.57
C HIS A 90 0.84 -10.14 -4.18
N ALA A 91 0.44 -9.62 -5.33
CA ALA A 91 1.06 -8.47 -5.99
C ALA A 91 -0.03 -7.62 -6.62
N PHE A 92 0.29 -6.39 -7.00
CA PHE A 92 -0.56 -5.63 -7.91
C PHE A 92 0.26 -4.73 -8.82
N SER A 93 -0.35 -4.34 -9.94
CA SER A 93 0.16 -3.25 -10.78
C SER A 93 -0.98 -2.36 -11.26
N TYR A 94 -0.71 -1.07 -11.43
CA TYR A 94 -1.70 -0.16 -12.00
C TYR A 94 -1.85 -0.42 -13.51
N GLY A 95 -3.10 -0.43 -13.97
CA GLY A 95 -3.46 -0.64 -15.38
C GLY A 95 -3.22 0.60 -16.26
N PRO A 96 -3.76 0.59 -17.50
CA PRO A 96 -3.53 1.65 -18.45
C PRO A 96 -3.90 3.05 -17.94
N GLY A 97 -2.97 4.01 -18.05
CA GLY A 97 -3.16 5.38 -17.55
C GLY A 97 -3.10 5.53 -16.02
N GLY A 98 -2.59 4.52 -15.31
CA GLY A 98 -2.42 4.50 -13.86
C GLY A 98 -3.71 4.21 -13.09
N GLY A 99 -3.67 4.42 -11.77
CA GLY A 99 -4.85 4.22 -10.93
C GLY A 99 -4.76 4.85 -9.55
N GLU A 100 -5.85 4.69 -8.79
CA GLU A 100 -5.97 5.11 -7.41
C GLU A 100 -6.80 4.08 -6.63
N MET A 101 -6.38 3.78 -5.41
CA MET A 101 -7.12 2.91 -4.50
C MET A 101 -6.93 3.30 -3.04
N LEU A 102 -7.91 2.94 -2.21
CA LEU A 102 -7.76 2.94 -0.76
C LEU A 102 -7.22 1.60 -0.32
N GLU A 103 -6.21 1.62 0.55
CA GLU A 103 -5.74 0.47 1.32
C GLU A 103 -6.28 0.61 2.75
N MET A 104 -6.82 -0.47 3.29
CA MET A 104 -7.31 -0.55 4.67
C MET A 104 -6.69 -1.75 5.36
N THR A 105 -6.05 -1.50 6.50
CA THR A 105 -5.40 -2.55 7.28
C THR A 105 -5.74 -2.47 8.76
N GLY A 106 -5.68 -3.63 9.42
CA GLY A 106 -6.03 -3.79 10.83
C GLY A 106 -4.91 -3.42 11.82
N PRO A 107 -5.12 -3.71 13.12
CA PRO A 107 -4.19 -3.36 14.19
C PRO A 107 -2.77 -3.88 14.02
N ARG A 108 -2.63 -5.11 13.54
CA ARG A 108 -1.34 -5.80 13.38
C ARG A 108 -0.49 -5.24 12.24
N SER A 109 -1.08 -4.48 11.31
CA SER A 109 -0.37 -4.03 10.12
C SER A 109 0.78 -3.09 10.46
N GLN A 110 1.93 -3.34 9.81
CA GLN A 110 3.10 -2.47 9.82
C GLN A 110 3.27 -1.70 8.50
N ALA A 111 2.25 -1.68 7.63
CA ALA A 111 2.32 -1.08 6.31
C ALA A 111 2.72 0.41 6.37
N VAL A 112 2.05 1.23 7.18
CA VAL A 112 2.35 2.68 7.28
C VAL A 112 3.79 2.93 7.78
N THR A 113 4.27 2.17 8.75
CA THR A 113 5.66 2.29 9.24
C THR A 113 6.68 1.88 8.19
N MET A 114 6.36 0.83 7.42
CA MET A 114 7.18 0.35 6.31
C MET A 114 7.25 1.38 5.17
N PHE A 115 6.12 1.95 4.78
CA PHE A 115 6.05 3.01 3.77
C PHE A 115 6.88 4.22 4.16
N ALA A 116 6.79 4.67 5.42
CA ALA A 116 7.60 5.77 5.93
C ALA A 116 9.10 5.44 5.94
N ALA A 117 9.49 4.19 6.15
CA ALA A 117 10.88 3.76 6.08
C ALA A 117 11.40 3.71 4.64
N LEU A 118 10.59 3.23 3.69
CA LEU A 118 10.92 3.21 2.27
C LEU A 118 11.03 4.63 1.68
N ASP A 119 10.14 5.53 2.07
CA ASP A 119 10.19 6.95 1.67
C ASP A 119 11.48 7.64 2.14
N LYS A 120 11.92 7.36 3.37
CA LYS A 120 13.21 7.85 3.87
C LYS A 120 14.38 7.34 3.05
N LEU A 121 14.35 6.08 2.62
CA LEU A 121 15.38 5.53 1.74
C LEU A 121 15.38 6.24 0.38
N ALA A 122 14.21 6.42 -0.24
CA ALA A 122 14.08 7.11 -1.52
C ALA A 122 14.55 8.58 -1.43
N THR A 123 14.27 9.26 -0.33
CA THR A 123 14.72 10.64 -0.08
C THR A 123 16.24 10.74 0.10
N ALA A 124 16.89 9.68 0.59
CA ALA A 124 18.33 9.62 0.77
C ALA A 124 19.10 9.31 -0.53
N GLY A 125 18.42 8.88 -1.60
CA GLY A 125 18.99 8.52 -2.90
C GLY A 125 18.26 7.33 -3.52
N GLU A 126 18.75 6.86 -4.67
CA GLU A 126 18.19 5.65 -5.30
C GLU A 126 18.50 4.42 -4.44
N PRO A 127 17.49 3.76 -3.83
CA PRO A 127 17.72 2.65 -2.92
C PRO A 127 18.11 1.40 -3.71
N LYS A 128 19.13 0.70 -3.24
CA LYS A 128 19.51 -0.58 -3.83
C LYS A 128 18.45 -1.66 -3.51
N PRO A 129 18.26 -2.66 -4.39
CA PRO A 129 17.27 -3.73 -4.17
C PRO A 129 17.38 -4.41 -2.80
N GLU A 130 18.59 -4.67 -2.31
CA GLU A 130 18.81 -5.30 -1.00
C GLU A 130 18.33 -4.44 0.17
N GLN A 131 18.37 -3.11 0.04
CA GLN A 131 17.88 -2.19 1.07
C GLN A 131 16.35 -2.18 1.11
N LEU A 132 15.70 -2.28 -0.05
CA LEU A 132 14.25 -2.40 -0.16
C LEU A 132 13.78 -3.70 0.49
N VAL A 133 14.41 -4.83 0.14
CA VAL A 133 14.12 -6.16 0.71
C VAL A 133 14.31 -6.14 2.23
N ALA A 134 15.44 -5.64 2.72
CA ALA A 134 15.73 -5.60 4.16
C ALA A 134 14.74 -4.71 4.93
N THR A 135 14.33 -3.58 4.34
CA THR A 135 13.37 -2.65 4.95
C THR A 135 11.98 -3.25 5.00
N ALA A 136 11.51 -3.89 3.94
CA ALA A 136 10.26 -4.64 3.93
C ALA A 136 10.25 -5.75 5.00
N ALA A 137 11.33 -6.55 5.05
CA ALA A 137 11.48 -7.64 6.01
C ALA A 137 11.47 -7.17 7.47
N ALA A 138 12.12 -6.03 7.77
CA ALA A 138 12.11 -5.42 9.10
C ALA A 138 10.70 -5.04 9.60
N HIS A 139 9.74 -4.92 8.67
CA HIS A 139 8.34 -4.60 8.97
C HIS A 139 7.40 -5.79 8.71
N GLY A 140 7.92 -7.02 8.64
CA GLY A 140 7.12 -8.24 8.51
C GLY A 140 6.57 -8.49 7.11
N VAL A 141 7.07 -7.80 6.08
CA VAL A 141 6.77 -8.11 4.67
C VAL A 141 7.88 -8.96 4.08
N VAL A 142 7.50 -10.10 3.51
CA VAL A 142 8.44 -11.01 2.84
C VAL A 142 8.17 -10.98 1.34
N LEU A 143 9.15 -10.51 0.57
CA LEU A 143 9.12 -10.58 -0.89
C LEU A 143 9.36 -12.02 -1.35
N THR A 144 8.56 -12.47 -2.31
CA THR A 144 8.77 -13.76 -2.98
C THR A 144 9.41 -13.49 -4.33
N LEU A 145 10.74 -13.62 -4.37
CA LEU A 145 11.58 -13.45 -5.56
C LEU A 145 11.67 -14.74 -6.38
#